data_AF-D1C959-F1
#
_entry.id   AF-D1C959-F1
#
_cell.length_a   1.000
_cell.length_b   1.000
_cell.length_c   1.000
_cell.angle_alpha   90.00
_cell.angle_beta   90.00
_cell.angle_gamma   90.00
#
_symmetry.space_group_name_H-M   'P 1'
#
loop_
_entity.id
_entity.type
_entity.pdbx_description
1 polymer ?
#
loop_
_entity_poly.entity_id
_entity_poly.type
_entity_poly.pdbx_seq_one_letter_code
_entity_poly.pdbx_strand_id
1 'polypeptide(L)'
;MVALRQGRAARAGTADRALWLAAGMALVAALCYVLIGLEVLTVGDLAASERPAGIIFAAAGGYVLGGLLILIRRRWLWVVGAVINAIVILIFLTSYLDRPAVLFSAGGLVSKGVQIVLECALLYLIVTGAHRARPVS
;
A
#
# COMPACT_ATOMS: atom_id res chain seq x y z
N MET A 1 10.80 -37.22 3.34
CA MET A 1 11.33 -36.07 2.54
C MET A 1 10.30 -35.41 1.61
N VAL A 2 9.28 -36.13 1.08
CA VAL A 2 8.27 -35.59 0.15
C VAL A 2 7.36 -34.53 0.80
N ALA A 3 6.89 -34.74 2.03
CA ALA A 3 6.03 -33.79 2.75
C ALA A 3 6.70 -32.41 3.00
N LEU A 4 8.01 -32.41 3.26
CA LEU A 4 8.78 -31.16 3.46
C LEU A 4 8.94 -30.36 2.15
N ARG A 5 8.96 -31.02 0.99
CA ARG A 5 9.00 -30.34 -0.33
C ARG A 5 7.64 -29.75 -0.70
N GLN A 6 6.55 -30.47 -0.45
CA GLN A 6 5.18 -29.98 -0.69
C GLN A 6 4.87 -28.74 0.15
N GLY A 7 5.27 -28.71 1.43
CA GLY A 7 5.10 -27.54 2.30
C GLY A 7 5.88 -26.30 1.83
N ARG A 8 7.06 -26.46 1.21
CA ARG A 8 7.83 -25.33 0.64
C ARG A 8 7.22 -24.79 -0.66
N ALA A 9 6.71 -25.67 -1.51
CA ALA A 9 6.07 -25.28 -2.77
C ALA A 9 4.76 -24.51 -2.53
N ALA A 10 3.93 -24.98 -1.60
CA ALA A 10 2.70 -24.27 -1.21
C ALA A 10 3.01 -22.86 -0.66
N ARG A 11 3.97 -22.74 0.27
CA ARG A 11 4.41 -21.43 0.78
C ARG A 11 5.00 -20.52 -0.30
N ALA A 12 5.66 -21.08 -1.32
CA ALA A 12 6.16 -20.29 -2.46
C ALA A 12 5.01 -19.69 -3.27
N GLY A 13 3.97 -20.47 -3.56
CA GLY A 13 2.79 -20.00 -4.27
C GLY A 13 2.03 -18.91 -3.52
N THR A 14 1.89 -19.03 -2.18
CA THR A 14 1.22 -18.00 -1.37
C THR A 14 2.02 -16.70 -1.31
N ALA A 15 3.35 -16.77 -1.19
CA ALA A 15 4.20 -15.57 -1.20
C ALA A 15 4.14 -14.84 -2.55
N ASP A 16 4.06 -15.57 -3.66
CA ASP A 16 3.94 -14.96 -4.99
C ASP A 16 2.58 -14.27 -5.19
N ARG A 17 1.50 -14.88 -4.69
CA ARG A 17 0.18 -14.23 -4.66
C ARG A 17 0.17 -12.97 -3.81
N ALA A 18 0.80 -13.00 -2.64
CA ALA A 18 0.91 -11.83 -1.77
C ALA A 18 1.74 -10.70 -2.42
N LEU A 19 2.77 -11.05 -3.19
CA LEU A 19 3.57 -10.10 -3.96
C LEU A 19 2.72 -9.37 -5.01
N TRP A 20 1.98 -10.12 -5.82
CA TRP A 20 1.08 -9.56 -6.82
C TRP A 20 -0.07 -8.78 -6.21
N LEU A 21 -0.60 -9.23 -5.07
CA LEU A 21 -1.59 -8.49 -4.30
C LEU A 21 -1.04 -7.15 -3.84
N ALA A 22 0.16 -7.13 -3.24
CA ALA A 22 0.79 -5.88 -2.78
C ALA A 22 1.06 -4.93 -3.96
N ALA A 23 1.63 -5.42 -5.06
CA ALA A 23 1.84 -4.59 -6.25
C ALA A 23 0.51 -4.06 -6.82
N GLY A 24 -0.51 -4.91 -6.92
CA GLY A 24 -1.84 -4.52 -7.37
C GLY A 24 -2.50 -3.48 -6.48
N MET A 25 -2.45 -3.66 -5.15
CA MET A 25 -3.02 -2.70 -4.19
C MET A 25 -2.28 -1.36 -4.22
N ALA A 26 -0.97 -1.35 -4.45
CA ALA A 26 -0.23 -0.10 -4.66
C ALA A 26 -0.74 0.64 -5.91
N LEU A 27 -0.98 -0.07 -7.02
CA LEU A 27 -1.55 0.55 -8.23
C LEU A 27 -2.99 1.04 -8.03
N VAL A 28 -3.81 0.29 -7.29
CA VAL A 28 -5.16 0.74 -6.93
C VAL A 28 -5.09 1.98 -6.03
N ALA A 29 -4.16 2.05 -5.08
CA ALA A 29 -3.96 3.23 -4.25
C ALA A 29 -3.56 4.44 -5.09
N ALA A 30 -2.64 4.28 -6.05
CA ALA A 30 -2.29 5.32 -7.00
C ALA A 30 -3.50 5.81 -7.80
N LEU A 31 -4.32 4.88 -8.30
CA LEU A 31 -5.57 5.19 -9.00
C LEU A 31 -6.54 5.97 -8.10
N CYS A 32 -6.69 5.59 -6.83
CA CYS A 32 -7.51 6.36 -5.89
C CYS A 32 -7.04 7.81 -5.78
N TYR A 33 -5.73 8.06 -5.67
CA TYR A 33 -5.20 9.43 -5.63
C TYR A 33 -5.47 10.19 -6.92
N VAL A 34 -5.34 9.56 -8.09
CA VAL A 34 -5.71 10.17 -9.38
C VAL A 34 -7.20 10.51 -9.40
N LEU A 35 -8.09 9.60 -9.01
CA LEU A 35 -9.52 9.84 -8.98
C LEU A 35 -9.93 10.92 -7.96
N ILE A 36 -9.21 11.03 -6.84
CA ILE A 36 -9.38 12.14 -5.88
C ILE A 36 -8.97 13.46 -6.52
N GLY A 37 -7.84 13.50 -7.24
CA GLY A 37 -7.37 14.68 -7.96
C GLY A 37 -8.27 15.11 -9.11
N LEU A 38 -8.95 14.15 -9.77
CA LEU A 38 -9.96 14.39 -10.81
C LEU A 38 -11.36 14.65 -10.25
N GLU A 39 -11.51 14.72 -8.92
CA GLU A 39 -12.79 14.93 -8.21
C GLU A 39 -13.87 13.85 -8.44
N VAL A 40 -13.51 12.74 -9.09
CA VAL A 40 -14.40 11.58 -9.29
C VAL A 40 -14.62 10.84 -7.97
N LEU A 41 -13.56 10.70 -7.17
CA LEU A 41 -13.63 10.08 -5.85
C LEU A 41 -13.63 11.17 -4.78
N THR A 42 -14.82 11.54 -4.32
CA THR A 42 -15.01 12.71 -3.44
C THR A 42 -14.50 12.47 -2.02
N VAL A 43 -13.83 13.47 -1.47
CA VAL A 43 -13.25 13.47 -0.12
C VAL A 43 -14.05 14.40 0.79
N GLY A 44 -15.35 14.12 0.91
CA GLY A 44 -16.27 14.88 1.77
C GLY A 44 -16.36 16.36 1.37
N ASP A 45 -16.36 17.22 2.39
CA ASP A 45 -16.44 18.69 2.30
C ASP A 45 -15.07 19.37 2.11
N LEU A 46 -14.01 18.60 1.87
CA LEU A 46 -12.66 19.15 1.73
C LEU A 46 -12.57 20.01 0.47
N ALA A 47 -12.26 21.31 0.61
CA ALA A 47 -12.23 22.21 -0.54
C ALA A 47 -11.04 21.90 -1.47
N ALA A 48 -11.16 22.22 -2.76
CA ALA A 48 -10.06 22.04 -3.71
C ALA A 48 -8.80 22.83 -3.31
N SER A 49 -8.96 24.00 -2.67
CA SER A 49 -7.86 24.79 -2.10
C SER A 49 -7.14 24.12 -0.94
N GLU A 50 -7.82 23.21 -0.24
CA GLU A 50 -7.27 22.40 0.88
C GLU A 50 -6.62 21.10 0.38
N ARG A 51 -6.65 20.85 -0.93
CA ARG A 51 -6.06 19.67 -1.60
C ARG A 51 -4.90 20.10 -2.50
N PRO A 52 -3.67 20.27 -1.98
CA PRO A 52 -2.54 20.66 -2.81
C PRO A 52 -2.31 19.60 -3.90
N ALA A 53 -2.51 19.99 -5.16
CA ALA A 53 -2.39 19.07 -6.30
C ALA A 53 -1.03 18.35 -6.32
N GLY A 54 0.04 19.04 -5.89
CA GLY A 54 1.38 18.46 -5.77
C GLY A 54 1.45 17.23 -4.85
N ILE A 55 0.71 17.23 -3.73
CA ILE A 55 0.69 16.08 -2.81
C ILE A 55 -0.03 14.90 -3.44
N ILE A 56 -1.12 15.15 -4.18
CA ILE A 56 -1.88 14.11 -4.88
C ILE A 56 -1.00 13.45 -5.96
N PHE A 57 -0.31 14.23 -6.79
CA PHE A 57 0.57 13.70 -7.82
C PHE A 57 1.79 12.96 -7.23
N ALA A 58 2.39 13.50 -6.15
CA ALA A 58 3.48 12.83 -5.45
C ALA A 58 3.04 11.49 -4.86
N ALA A 59 1.84 11.43 -4.25
CA ALA A 59 1.28 10.19 -3.73
C ALA A 59 1.00 9.18 -4.86
N ALA A 60 0.33 9.59 -5.93
CA ALA A 60 0.05 8.74 -7.07
C ALA A 60 1.34 8.16 -7.68
N GLY A 61 2.34 9.01 -7.95
CA GLY A 61 3.64 8.59 -8.46
C GLY A 61 4.40 7.68 -7.49
N GLY A 62 4.37 7.99 -6.20
CA GLY A 62 5.00 7.18 -5.15
C GLY A 62 4.40 5.78 -5.06
N TYR A 63 3.08 5.64 -5.16
CA TYR A 63 2.42 4.33 -5.16
C TYR A 63 2.67 3.54 -6.45
N VAL A 64 2.73 4.18 -7.62
CA VAL A 64 3.14 3.52 -8.88
C VAL A 64 4.57 3.00 -8.75
N LEU A 65 5.52 3.87 -8.37
CA LEU A 65 6.92 3.50 -8.22
C LEU A 65 7.09 2.43 -7.15
N GLY A 66 6.45 2.58 -5.99
CA GLY A 66 6.45 1.61 -4.90
C GLY A 66 5.92 0.25 -5.34
N GLY A 67 4.81 0.22 -6.10
CA GLY A 67 4.25 -0.99 -6.70
C GLY A 67 5.26 -1.73 -7.59
N LEU A 68 6.00 -1.01 -8.43
CA LEU A 68 7.06 -1.58 -9.26
C LEU A 68 8.24 -2.09 -8.41
N LEU A 69 8.66 -1.33 -7.40
CA LEU A 69 9.77 -1.69 -6.51
C LEU A 69 9.46 -2.95 -5.68
N ILE A 70 8.20 -3.20 -5.32
CA ILE A 70 7.78 -4.44 -4.64
C ILE A 70 8.17 -5.67 -5.47
N LEU A 71 8.01 -5.61 -6.80
CA LEU A 71 8.29 -6.72 -7.73
C LEU A 71 9.78 -7.09 -7.83
N ILE A 72 10.70 -6.20 -7.39
CA ILE A 72 12.14 -6.49 -7.30
C ILE A 72 12.44 -7.56 -6.23
N ARG A 73 11.45 -7.90 -5.38
CA ARG A 73 11.54 -8.94 -4.34
C ARG A 73 12.67 -8.73 -3.32
N ARG A 74 13.10 -7.48 -3.12
CA ARG A 74 14.07 -7.12 -2.07
C ARG A 74 13.33 -6.78 -0.78
N ARG A 75 13.65 -7.52 0.29
CA ARG A 75 12.99 -7.38 1.60
C ARG A 75 13.03 -5.95 2.15
N TRP A 76 14.16 -5.25 2.02
CA TRP A 76 14.29 -3.86 2.46
C TRP A 76 13.33 -2.92 1.74
N LEU A 77 13.03 -3.16 0.46
CA LEU A 77 12.05 -2.35 -0.28
C LEU A 77 10.63 -2.55 0.26
N TRP A 78 10.30 -3.78 0.68
CA TRP A 78 9.00 -4.06 1.31
C TRP A 78 8.87 -3.35 2.66
N VAL A 79 9.93 -3.37 3.48
CA VAL A 79 9.96 -2.67 4.78
C VAL A 79 9.80 -1.16 4.58
N VAL A 80 10.57 -0.57 3.68
CA VAL A 80 10.47 0.87 3.37
C VAL A 80 9.08 1.22 2.85
N GLY A 81 8.53 0.40 1.95
CA GLY A 81 7.17 0.57 1.44
C GLY A 81 6.11 0.53 2.54
N ALA A 82 6.20 -0.42 3.47
CA ALA A 82 5.29 -0.54 4.62
C ALA A 82 5.39 0.70 5.52
N VAL A 83 6.60 1.12 5.86
CA VAL A 83 6.82 2.31 6.68
C VAL A 83 6.23 3.57 6.03
N ILE A 84 6.50 3.79 4.74
CA ILE A 84 5.96 4.95 4.02
C ILE A 84 4.43 4.89 3.97
N ASN A 85 3.85 3.73 3.63
CA ASN A 85 2.40 3.57 3.54
C ASN A 85 1.72 3.77 4.90
N ALA A 86 2.29 3.22 5.98
CA ALA A 86 1.82 3.47 7.35
C ALA A 86 1.87 4.96 7.73
N ILE A 87 2.94 5.66 7.37
CA ILE A 87 3.06 7.12 7.59
C ILE A 87 1.96 7.87 6.82
N VAL A 88 1.68 7.49 5.56
CA VAL A 88 0.62 8.12 4.75
C VAL A 88 -0.78 7.90 5.35
N ILE A 89 -1.03 6.71 5.90
CA ILE A 89 -2.28 6.42 6.63
C ILE A 89 -2.35 7.31 7.89
N LEU A 90 -1.26 7.37 8.66
CA LEU A 90 -1.20 8.13 9.91
C LEU A 90 -1.39 9.62 9.67
N ILE A 91 -0.68 10.21 8.70
CA ILE A 91 -0.81 11.62 8.34
C ILE A 91 -2.27 11.94 7.97
N PHE A 92 -2.92 11.09 7.17
CA PHE A 92 -4.32 11.31 6.83
C PHE A 92 -5.21 11.25 8.07
N LEU A 93 -5.03 10.24 8.91
CA LEU A 93 -5.83 10.09 10.12
C LEU A 93 -5.68 11.34 10.99
N THR A 94 -4.45 11.68 11.38
CA THR A 94 -4.17 12.82 12.29
C THR A 94 -4.56 14.17 11.70
N SER A 95 -4.48 14.35 10.37
CA SER A 95 -4.89 15.61 9.72
C SER A 95 -6.41 15.81 9.71
N TYR A 96 -7.19 14.73 9.83
CA TYR A 96 -8.65 14.77 9.67
C TYR A 96 -9.41 14.15 10.86
N LEU A 97 -8.77 13.90 12.00
CA LEU A 97 -9.41 13.36 13.22
C LEU A 97 -10.65 14.18 13.63
N ASP A 98 -10.56 15.50 13.54
CA ASP A 98 -11.65 16.42 13.89
C ASP A 98 -12.67 16.66 12.74
N ARG A 99 -12.45 16.05 11.57
CA ARG A 99 -13.30 16.18 10.37
C ARG A 99 -13.84 14.80 9.95
N PRO A 100 -14.85 14.25 10.65
CA PRO A 100 -15.41 12.93 10.34
C PRO A 100 -16.00 12.83 8.93
N ALA A 101 -16.53 13.93 8.38
CA ALA A 101 -17.03 13.99 7.01
C ALA A 101 -15.95 13.65 5.96
N VAL A 102 -14.67 13.93 6.25
CA VAL A 102 -13.53 13.61 5.40
C VAL A 102 -13.08 12.17 5.62
N LEU A 103 -12.95 11.74 6.87
CA LEU A 103 -12.52 10.38 7.22
C LEU A 103 -13.45 9.31 6.66
N PHE A 104 -14.76 9.53 6.81
CA PHE A 104 -15.80 8.59 6.39
C PHE A 104 -16.35 8.88 4.98
N SER A 105 -15.72 9.79 4.25
CA SER A 105 -16.04 10.01 2.82
C SER A 105 -15.71 8.78 1.98
N ALA A 106 -16.30 8.70 0.78
CA ALA A 106 -15.98 7.65 -0.18
C ALA A 106 -14.47 7.60 -0.50
N GLY A 107 -13.85 8.76 -0.76
CA GLY A 107 -12.42 8.84 -1.02
C GLY A 107 -11.56 8.52 0.19
N GLY A 108 -11.95 8.94 1.39
CA GLY A 108 -11.28 8.57 2.63
C GLY A 108 -11.31 7.05 2.85
N LEU A 109 -12.49 6.45 2.87
CA LEU A 109 -12.66 5.02 3.16
C LEU A 109 -12.05 4.13 2.09
N VAL A 110 -12.28 4.40 0.80
CA VAL A 110 -11.77 3.57 -0.29
C VAL A 110 -10.25 3.64 -0.35
N SER A 111 -9.67 4.84 -0.34
CA SER A 111 -8.21 4.98 -0.41
C SER A 111 -7.52 4.35 0.81
N LYS A 112 -8.07 4.51 2.01
CA LYS A 112 -7.49 3.91 3.23
C LYS A 112 -7.72 2.42 3.34
N GLY A 113 -8.88 1.92 2.90
CA GLY A 113 -9.12 0.48 2.81
C GLY A 113 -8.08 -0.21 1.93
N VAL A 114 -7.81 0.34 0.74
CA VAL A 114 -6.78 -0.17 -0.17
C VAL A 114 -5.38 -0.10 0.47
N GLN A 115 -5.04 1.02 1.12
CA GLN A 115 -3.75 1.19 1.79
C GLN A 115 -3.57 0.22 2.96
N ILE A 116 -4.63 -0.10 3.72
CA ILE A 116 -4.58 -1.09 4.81
C ILE A 116 -4.36 -2.49 4.25
N VAL A 117 -5.04 -2.87 3.17
CA VAL A 117 -4.84 -4.18 2.52
C VAL A 117 -3.41 -4.30 1.98
N LEU A 118 -2.89 -3.23 1.36
CA LEU A 118 -1.49 -3.14 0.96
C LEU A 118 -0.53 -3.33 2.14
N GLU A 119 -0.77 -2.62 3.24
CA GLU A 119 0.04 -2.71 4.46
C GLU A 119 0.09 -4.15 4.98
N CYS A 120 -1.07 -4.79 5.11
CA CYS A 120 -1.18 -6.19 5.52
C CYS A 120 -0.42 -7.13 4.58
N ALA A 121 -0.50 -6.92 3.27
CA ALA A 121 0.22 -7.72 2.28
C ALA A 121 1.75 -7.54 2.42
N LEU A 122 2.22 -6.31 2.63
CA LEU A 122 3.65 -6.03 2.86
C LEU A 122 4.15 -6.65 4.16
N LEU A 123 3.41 -6.50 5.26
CA LEU A 123 3.76 -7.14 6.55
C LEU A 123 3.83 -8.66 6.40
N TYR A 124 2.87 -9.26 5.69
CA TYR A 124 2.90 -10.68 5.39
C TYR A 124 4.16 -11.07 4.61
N LEU A 125 4.53 -10.33 3.57
CA LEU A 125 5.76 -10.57 2.79
C LEU A 125 7.03 -10.39 3.63
N ILE A 126 7.07 -9.39 4.51
CA ILE A 126 8.22 -9.12 5.39
C ILE A 126 8.42 -10.26 6.39
N VAL A 127 7.35 -10.74 7.01
CA VAL A 127 7.39 -11.81 8.02
C VAL A 127 7.67 -13.16 7.36
N THR A 128 6.99 -13.51 6.27
CA THR A 128 7.15 -14.82 5.63
C THR A 128 8.37 -14.89 4.72
N GLY A 129 8.75 -13.77 4.09
CA GLY A 129 9.96 -13.63 3.29
C GLY A 129 11.24 -13.55 4.13
N ALA A 130 11.13 -13.26 5.44
CA ALA A 130 12.24 -13.29 6.39
C ALA A 130 12.99 -14.62 6.40
N HIS A 131 12.29 -15.73 6.14
CA HIS A 131 12.88 -17.06 6.16
C HIS A 131 13.65 -17.44 4.89
N ARG A 132 13.58 -16.61 3.82
CA ARG A 132 14.28 -16.85 2.55
C ARG A 132 15.45 -15.90 2.29
N ALA A 133 15.43 -14.72 2.90
CA ALA A 133 16.56 -13.79 2.84
C ALA A 133 17.65 -14.25 3.83
N ARG A 134 18.47 -15.23 3.42
CA ARG A 134 19.77 -15.45 4.07
C ARG A 134 20.63 -14.19 3.88
N PRO A 135 21.43 -13.79 4.88
CA PRO A 135 22.33 -12.66 4.77
C PRO A 135 23.32 -12.92 3.64
N VAL A 136 23.47 -11.93 2.76
CA VAL A 136 24.63 -11.87 1.87
C VAL A 136 25.80 -11.49 2.78
N SER A 137 26.71 -12.45 2.97
CA SER A 137 28.05 -12.22 3.49
C SER A 137 28.84 -11.29 2.57
#